data_AF-A0A1F6DV74-F1
#
_entry.id   AF-A0A1F6DV74-F1
#
_cell.length_a   1.000
_cell.length_b   1.000
_cell.length_c   1.000
_cell.angle_alpha   90.00
_cell.angle_beta   90.00
_cell.angle_gamma   90.00
#
_symmetry.space_group_name_H-M   'P 1'
#
loop_
_entity.id
_entity.type
_entity.pdbx_description
1 polymer ?
#
loop_
_entity_poly.entity_id
_entity_poly.type
_entity_poly.pdbx_seq_one_letter_code
_entity_poly.pdbx_strand_id
1 'polypeptide(L)'
;MRVTLEDAQQIAQKLTAATPSIHHVELFGSVLRDGSGNDADLVLIVDEDISRQWWTDMGHELRVRMGTRWLPLRRFIKTYLAWLDTMSIHGRKHRRIARASELLGVDIEKLATEYKSGMMLDIFLFPETWRTEKIPNTSVLCSLADVICNHEETRVFLERTARSAVRLV
;
A
#
# COMPACT_ATOMS: atom_id res chain seq x y z
N MET A 1 8.34 10.18 13.71
CA MET A 1 7.21 9.81 14.60
C MET A 1 6.82 8.37 14.29
N ARG A 2 6.41 7.57 15.28
CA ARG A 2 5.94 6.20 15.04
C ARG A 2 4.43 6.14 14.96
N VAL A 3 3.93 5.27 14.07
CA VAL A 3 2.53 4.94 13.90
C VAL A 3 2.22 3.69 14.72
N THR A 4 1.20 3.72 15.56
CA THR A 4 0.74 2.59 16.38
C THR A 4 -0.43 1.85 15.71
N LEU A 5 -0.83 0.70 16.29
CA LEU A 5 -2.04 0.01 15.86
C LEU A 5 -3.30 0.86 16.05
N GLU A 6 -3.38 1.61 17.15
CA GLU A 6 -4.49 2.54 17.42
C GLU A 6 -4.54 3.64 16.37
N ASP A 7 -3.39 4.22 16.00
CA ASP A 7 -3.33 5.22 14.92
C ASP A 7 -3.86 4.64 13.60
N ALA A 8 -3.49 3.39 13.28
CA ALA A 8 -3.93 2.70 12.08
C ALA A 8 -5.45 2.42 12.08
N GLN A 9 -6.03 2.05 13.23
CA GLN A 9 -7.47 1.86 13.39
C GLN A 9 -8.24 3.18 13.21
N GLN A 10 -7.76 4.25 13.85
CA GLN A 10 -8.40 5.56 13.76
C GLN A 10 -8.39 6.13 12.34
N ILE A 11 -7.25 6.01 11.63
CA ILE A 11 -7.20 6.45 10.23
C ILE A 11 -8.08 5.58 9.33
N ALA A 12 -8.16 4.28 9.58
CA ALA A 12 -9.03 3.38 8.81
C ALA A 12 -10.51 3.77 8.95
N GLN A 13 -10.96 4.07 10.16
CA GLN A 13 -12.33 4.54 10.43
C GLN A 13 -12.62 5.88 9.74
N LYS A 14 -11.66 6.81 9.75
CA LYS A 14 -11.78 8.09 9.02
C LYS A 14 -11.89 7.88 7.51
N LEU A 15 -11.10 6.96 6.95
CA LEU A 15 -11.11 6.67 5.52
C LEU A 15 -12.44 6.05 5.07
N THR A 16 -12.94 5.04 5.78
CA THR A 16 -14.24 4.42 5.46
C THR A 16 -15.40 5.38 5.63
N ALA A 17 -15.34 6.30 6.60
CA ALA A 17 -16.37 7.32 6.80
C ALA A 17 -16.34 8.44 5.75
N ALA A 18 -15.19 8.67 5.10
CA ALA A 18 -15.02 9.79 4.18
C ALA A 18 -15.57 9.53 2.77
N THR A 19 -15.65 8.26 2.34
CA THR A 19 -16.18 7.90 1.01
C THR A 19 -16.78 6.50 1.00
N PRO A 20 -17.96 6.29 0.36
CA PRO A 20 -18.57 4.96 0.24
C PRO A 20 -17.77 4.02 -0.66
N SER A 21 -16.84 4.54 -1.48
CA SER A 21 -15.99 3.73 -2.36
C SER A 21 -14.97 2.87 -1.61
N ILE A 22 -14.75 3.10 -0.31
CA ILE A 22 -13.91 2.24 0.54
C ILE A 22 -14.83 1.35 1.37
N HIS A 23 -14.89 0.06 1.04
CA HIS A 23 -15.74 -0.91 1.72
C HIS A 23 -15.17 -1.27 3.11
N HIS A 24 -13.86 -1.48 3.18
CA HIS A 24 -13.12 -1.63 4.43
C HIS A 24 -11.63 -1.42 4.22
N VAL A 25 -10.89 -1.41 5.32
CA VAL A 25 -9.43 -1.25 5.33
C VAL A 25 -8.79 -2.46 6.00
N GLU A 26 -7.69 -2.93 5.44
CA GLU A 26 -6.86 -3.98 6.02
C GLU A 26 -5.46 -3.44 6.33
N LEU A 27 -4.91 -3.83 7.48
CA LEU A 27 -3.57 -3.49 7.91
C LEU A 27 -2.63 -4.65 7.65
N PHE A 28 -1.41 -4.34 7.21
CA PHE A 28 -0.30 -5.29 7.18
C PHE A 28 1.00 -4.62 7.62
N GLY A 29 2.13 -5.29 7.43
CA GLY A 29 3.44 -4.67 7.62
C GLY A 29 3.87 -4.51 9.08
N SER A 30 4.71 -3.50 9.35
CA SER A 30 5.36 -3.36 10.66
C SER A 30 4.41 -3.03 11.80
N VAL A 31 3.39 -2.19 11.56
CA VAL A 31 2.45 -1.82 12.63
C VAL A 31 1.72 -3.06 13.16
N LEU A 32 1.27 -3.94 12.26
CA LEU A 32 0.60 -5.17 12.66
C LEU A 32 1.55 -6.15 13.38
N ARG A 33 2.80 -6.27 12.93
CA ARG A 33 3.75 -7.25 13.47
C ARG A 33 4.38 -6.81 14.80
N ASP A 34 4.76 -5.53 14.88
CA ASP A 34 5.64 -5.00 15.93
C ASP A 34 4.87 -4.04 16.87
N GLY A 35 3.56 -3.83 16.65
CA GLY A 35 2.72 -2.87 17.38
C GLY A 35 2.99 -1.40 17.03
N SER A 36 4.08 -1.11 16.33
CA SER A 36 4.41 0.21 15.81
C SER A 36 5.29 0.16 14.55
N GLY A 37 5.20 1.20 13.72
CA GLY A 37 5.93 1.33 12.47
C GLY A 37 6.37 2.77 12.21
N ASN A 38 7.16 2.97 11.15
CA ASN A 38 7.44 4.33 10.66
C ASN A 38 6.26 4.89 9.85
N ASP A 39 5.40 3.99 9.37
CA ASP A 39 4.26 4.21 8.49
C ASP A 39 3.22 3.12 8.73
N ALA A 40 1.97 3.37 8.33
CA ALA A 40 0.93 2.34 8.24
C ALA A 40 0.81 1.83 6.81
N ASP A 41 1.08 0.53 6.63
CA ASP A 41 0.86 -0.19 5.39
C ASP A 41 -0.61 -0.65 5.31
N LEU A 42 -1.41 0.01 4.47
CA LEU A 42 -2.86 -0.18 4.37
C LEU A 42 -3.25 -0.74 3.00
N VAL A 43 -4.17 -1.69 3.03
CA VAL A 43 -4.95 -2.13 1.87
C VAL A 43 -6.34 -1.53 2.00
N LEU A 44 -6.76 -0.75 1.00
CA LEU A 44 -8.13 -0.25 0.89
C LEU A 44 -8.91 -1.18 -0.03
N ILE A 45 -9.99 -1.77 0.48
CA ILE A 45 -10.90 -2.57 -0.32
C ILE A 45 -11.93 -1.65 -0.97
N VAL A 46 -11.96 -1.68 -2.29
CA VAL A 46 -12.68 -0.74 -3.15
C VAL A 46 -13.35 -1.49 -4.30
N ASP A 47 -14.12 -0.78 -5.12
CA ASP A 47 -14.68 -1.33 -6.35
C ASP A 47 -13.58 -1.78 -7.34
N GLU A 48 -13.90 -2.81 -8.14
CA GLU A 48 -12.94 -3.41 -9.06
C GLU A 48 -12.39 -2.41 -10.09
N ASP A 49 -13.23 -1.52 -10.60
CA ASP A 49 -12.83 -0.51 -11.58
C ASP A 49 -11.82 0.50 -11.00
N ILE A 50 -12.04 0.92 -9.76
CA ILE A 50 -11.14 1.82 -9.02
C ILE A 50 -9.79 1.12 -8.79
N SER A 51 -9.81 -0.13 -8.35
CA SER A 51 -8.59 -0.90 -8.12
C SER A 51 -7.82 -1.13 -9.43
N ARG A 52 -8.51 -1.51 -10.52
CA ARG A 52 -7.92 -1.72 -11.84
C ARG A 52 -7.22 -0.48 -12.36
N GLN A 53 -7.88 0.68 -12.25
CA GLN A 53 -7.30 1.95 -12.66
C GLN A 53 -6.07 2.29 -11.82
N TRP A 54 -6.16 2.15 -10.49
CA TRP A 54 -5.03 2.40 -9.60
C TRP A 54 -3.83 1.51 -9.92
N TRP A 55 -4.04 0.21 -10.16
CA TRP A 55 -2.97 -0.73 -10.49
C TRP A 55 -2.34 -0.47 -11.86
N THR A 56 -3.15 -0.05 -12.84
CA THR A 56 -2.66 0.38 -14.16
C THR A 56 -1.72 1.58 -14.00
N ASP A 57 -2.10 2.56 -13.20
CA ASP A 57 -1.32 3.79 -13.02
C ASP A 57 -0.10 3.56 -12.12
N MET A 58 -0.26 2.88 -10.99
CA MET A 58 0.73 2.84 -9.91
C MET A 58 1.52 1.54 -9.82
N GLY A 59 1.12 0.48 -10.54
CA GLY A 59 1.76 -0.83 -10.45
C GLY A 59 3.27 -0.80 -10.78
N HIS A 60 3.71 0.15 -11.61
CA HIS A 60 5.11 0.34 -11.94
C HIS A 60 5.94 1.01 -10.83
N GLU A 61 5.31 1.75 -9.93
CA GLU A 61 5.93 2.48 -8.81
C GLU A 61 6.21 1.59 -7.60
N LEU A 62 5.85 0.31 -7.68
CA LEU A 62 6.06 -0.63 -6.60
C LEU A 62 7.54 -0.87 -6.32
N ARG A 63 7.91 -0.72 -5.04
CA ARG A 63 9.29 -0.94 -4.58
C ARG A 63 9.81 -2.35 -4.89
N VAL A 64 8.88 -3.31 -4.95
CA VAL A 64 9.14 -4.72 -5.24
C VAL A 64 9.42 -5.00 -6.72
N ARG A 65 9.50 -3.97 -7.59
CA ARG A 65 9.89 -4.14 -8.99
C ARG A 65 11.40 -4.00 -9.25
N MET A 66 12.17 -3.53 -8.26
CA MET A 66 13.64 -3.48 -8.42
C MET A 66 14.23 -4.88 -8.30
N GLY A 67 14.23 -5.60 -9.42
CA GLY A 67 14.69 -6.97 -9.54
C GLY A 67 16.09 -7.20 -8.95
N THR A 68 16.31 -8.41 -8.46
CA THR A 68 17.57 -8.95 -7.93
C THR A 68 18.83 -8.58 -8.75
N ARG A 69 18.74 -8.37 -10.07
CA ARG A 69 19.87 -7.91 -10.91
C ARG A 69 20.46 -6.57 -10.50
N TRP A 70 19.71 -5.70 -9.83
CA TRP A 70 20.19 -4.42 -9.31
C TRP A 70 20.55 -4.46 -7.82
N LEU A 71 20.58 -5.64 -7.18
CA LEU A 71 20.96 -5.80 -5.77
C LEU A 71 22.30 -5.13 -5.39
N PRO A 72 23.38 -5.22 -6.21
CA PRO A 72 24.65 -4.56 -5.88
C PRO A 72 24.52 -3.04 -5.85
N LEU A 73 23.86 -2.46 -6.86
CA LEU A 73 23.63 -1.02 -6.94
C LEU A 73 22.66 -0.56 -5.84
N ARG A 74 21.62 -1.35 -5.55
CA ARG A 74 20.68 -1.08 -4.45
C ARG A 74 21.36 -1.12 -3.10
N ARG A 75 22.29 -2.08 -2.87
CA ARG A 75 23.13 -2.10 -1.66
C ARG A 75 24.01 -0.88 -1.61
N PHE A 76 24.69 -0.53 -2.70
CA PHE A 76 25.53 0.67 -2.77
C PHE A 76 24.73 1.95 -2.46
N ILE A 77 23.57 2.15 -3.11
CA ILE A 77 22.70 3.29 -2.85
C ILE A 77 22.23 3.28 -1.38
N LYS A 78 21.81 2.13 -0.84
CA LYS A 78 21.41 2.07 0.58
C LYS A 78 22.54 2.35 1.55
N THR A 79 23.76 1.96 1.23
CA THR A 79 24.92 2.13 2.12
C THR A 79 25.49 3.53 2.05
N TYR A 80 25.62 4.12 0.86
CA TYR A 80 26.32 5.38 0.65
C TYR A 80 25.40 6.56 0.32
N LEU A 81 24.17 6.29 -0.13
CA LEU A 81 23.19 7.27 -0.58
C LEU A 81 21.81 6.99 0.05
N ALA A 82 21.81 6.60 1.34
CA ALA A 82 20.59 6.20 2.07
C ALA A 82 19.50 7.28 2.00
N TRP A 83 19.89 8.55 1.98
CA TRP A 83 18.98 9.68 1.84
C TRP A 83 18.25 9.68 0.49
N LEU A 84 18.92 9.33 -0.62
CA LEU A 84 18.30 9.20 -1.94
C LEU A 84 17.31 8.03 -1.99
N ASP A 85 17.65 6.87 -1.40
CA ASP A 85 16.70 5.74 -1.31
C ASP A 85 15.46 6.16 -0.51
N THR A 86 15.68 6.88 0.60
CA THR A 86 14.61 7.37 1.46
C THR A 86 13.70 8.35 0.71
N MET A 87 14.25 9.40 0.09
CA MET A 87 13.47 10.38 -0.68
C MET A 87 12.72 9.73 -1.84
N SER A 88 13.34 8.79 -2.55
CA SER A 88 12.69 8.02 -3.62
C SER A 88 11.50 7.20 -3.11
N ILE A 89 11.63 6.56 -1.94
CA ILE A 89 10.55 5.80 -1.33
C ILE A 89 9.41 6.73 -0.90
N HIS A 90 9.72 7.86 -0.26
CA HIS A 90 8.71 8.83 0.18
C HIS A 90 7.95 9.41 -1.02
N GLY A 91 8.67 9.84 -2.07
CA GLY A 91 8.04 10.37 -3.28
C GLY A 91 7.10 9.36 -3.95
N ARG A 92 7.45 8.07 -3.95
CA ARG A 92 6.57 7.01 -4.46
C ARG A 92 5.32 6.79 -3.62
N LYS A 93 5.44 6.89 -2.30
CA LYS A 93 4.29 6.82 -1.38
C LYS A 93 3.34 8.00 -1.59
N HIS A 94 3.87 9.22 -1.64
CA HIS A 94 3.06 10.42 -1.91
C HIS A 94 2.33 10.31 -3.27
N ARG A 95 3.00 9.83 -4.32
CA ARG A 95 2.33 9.60 -5.62
C ARG A 95 1.18 8.58 -5.52
N ARG A 96 1.38 7.46 -4.81
CA ARG A 96 0.32 6.47 -4.58
C ARG A 96 -0.86 7.06 -3.81
N ILE A 97 -0.59 7.84 -2.77
CA ILE A 97 -1.61 8.52 -1.95
C ILE A 97 -2.38 9.55 -2.79
N ALA A 98 -1.68 10.38 -3.56
CA ALA A 98 -2.30 11.38 -4.42
C ALA A 98 -3.21 10.74 -5.47
N ARG A 99 -2.74 9.66 -6.12
CA ARG A 99 -3.58 8.95 -7.10
C ARG A 99 -4.77 8.25 -6.46
N ALA A 100 -4.59 7.62 -5.29
CA ALA A 100 -5.69 7.04 -4.54
C ALA A 100 -6.71 8.12 -4.13
N SER A 101 -6.25 9.30 -3.72
CA SER A 101 -7.09 10.43 -3.32
C SER A 101 -7.97 10.93 -4.47
N GLU A 102 -7.38 11.04 -5.66
CA GLU A 102 -8.10 11.42 -6.89
C GLU A 102 -9.19 10.40 -7.25
N LEU A 103 -8.84 9.11 -7.26
CA LEU A 103 -9.77 8.04 -7.63
C LEU A 103 -10.92 7.85 -6.63
N LEU A 104 -10.65 8.11 -5.35
CA LEU A 104 -11.61 7.93 -4.26
C LEU A 104 -12.40 9.20 -3.93
N GLY A 105 -12.04 10.34 -4.54
CA GLY A 105 -12.67 11.64 -4.29
C GLY A 105 -12.44 12.16 -2.87
N VAL A 106 -11.36 11.75 -2.20
CA VAL A 106 -11.06 12.09 -0.81
C VAL A 106 -9.58 12.46 -0.65
N ASP A 107 -9.28 13.52 0.09
CA ASP A 107 -7.91 13.92 0.38
C ASP A 107 -7.31 13.09 1.54
N ILE A 108 -6.69 11.96 1.18
CA ILE A 108 -6.16 11.00 2.16
C ILE A 108 -4.99 11.59 2.97
N GLU A 109 -4.14 12.38 2.33
CA GLU A 109 -2.98 13.00 2.98
C GLU A 109 -3.43 14.04 4.02
N LYS A 110 -4.45 14.84 3.68
CA LYS A 110 -5.08 15.75 4.63
C LYS A 110 -5.74 15.00 5.79
N LEU A 111 -6.50 13.93 5.53
CA LEU A 111 -7.11 13.12 6.60
C LEU A 111 -6.08 12.57 7.58
N ALA A 112 -4.96 12.06 7.06
CA ALA A 112 -3.85 11.57 7.89
C ALA A 112 -3.20 12.71 8.70
N THR A 113 -2.98 13.86 8.08
CA THR A 113 -2.35 15.03 8.72
C THR A 113 -3.24 15.64 9.80
N GLU A 114 -4.55 15.74 9.58
CA GLU A 114 -5.54 16.22 10.55
C GLU A 114 -5.64 15.30 11.76
N TYR A 115 -5.51 13.99 11.56
CA TYR A 115 -5.45 13.04 12.67
C TYR A 115 -4.13 13.15 13.42
N LYS A 116 -3.01 13.10 12.70
CA LYS A 116 -1.67 13.09 13.29
C LYS A 116 -0.63 13.64 12.32
N SER A 117 -0.16 14.86 12.58
CA SER A 117 0.83 15.54 11.74
C SER A 117 2.10 14.70 11.56
N GLY A 118 2.53 14.51 10.30
CA GLY A 118 3.71 13.72 9.95
C GLY A 118 3.49 12.20 9.96
N MET A 119 2.24 11.73 10.07
CA MET A 119 1.91 10.33 9.87
C MET A 119 2.09 9.94 8.41
N MET A 120 2.84 8.88 8.18
CA MET A 120 3.05 8.33 6.85
C MET A 120 2.15 7.12 6.60
N LEU A 121 1.59 7.07 5.39
CA LEU A 121 0.81 5.93 4.91
C LEU A 121 1.52 5.29 3.70
N ASP A 122 1.35 3.98 3.54
CA ASP A 122 1.59 3.30 2.28
C ASP A 122 0.32 2.55 1.89
N ILE A 123 -0.28 2.92 0.76
CA ILE A 123 -1.64 2.53 0.40
C ILE A 123 -1.65 1.68 -0.87
N PHE A 124 -2.46 0.64 -0.85
CA PHE A 124 -2.72 -0.26 -1.98
C PHE A 124 -4.24 -0.45 -2.13
N LEU A 125 -4.76 -0.37 -3.35
CA LEU A 125 -6.19 -0.51 -3.62
C LEU A 125 -6.47 -1.87 -4.25
N PHE A 126 -7.38 -2.63 -3.67
CA PHE A 126 -7.74 -3.98 -4.14
C PHE A 126 -9.26 -4.16 -4.19
N PRO A 127 -9.78 -4.96 -5.15
CA PRO A 127 -11.18 -5.37 -5.11
C PRO A 127 -11.40 -6.33 -3.95
N GLU A 128 -12.65 -6.48 -3.48
CA GLU A 128 -12.99 -7.45 -2.43
C GLU A 128 -12.55 -8.89 -2.76
N THR A 129 -12.56 -9.25 -4.03
CA THR A 129 -12.21 -10.58 -4.55
C THR A 129 -10.70 -10.82 -4.72
N TRP A 130 -9.84 -9.88 -4.30
CA TRP A 130 -8.39 -9.97 -4.50
C TRP A 130 -7.72 -11.15 -3.80
N ARG A 131 -8.36 -11.70 -2.76
CA ARG A 131 -7.93 -12.90 -2.05
C ARG A 131 -9.11 -13.70 -1.52
N THR A 132 -8.89 -14.99 -1.31
CA THR A 132 -9.77 -15.85 -0.51
C THR A 132 -8.99 -16.29 0.70
N GLU A 133 -9.48 -15.91 1.89
CA GLU A 133 -8.75 -16.08 3.15
C GLU A 133 -7.30 -15.55 3.04
N LYS A 134 -6.31 -16.43 3.08
CA LYS A 134 -4.87 -16.09 3.04
C LYS A 134 -4.23 -16.29 1.67
N ILE A 135 -5.03 -16.58 0.65
CA ILE A 135 -4.55 -16.96 -0.68
C ILE A 135 -4.95 -15.87 -1.68
N PRO A 136 -3.99 -15.21 -2.35
CA PRO A 136 -4.30 -14.25 -3.41
C PRO A 136 -5.10 -14.92 -4.53
N ASN A 137 -6.10 -14.21 -5.06
CA ASN A 137 -6.78 -14.59 -6.28
C ASN A 137 -5.94 -14.13 -7.48
N THR A 138 -4.97 -14.95 -7.88
CA THR A 138 -4.01 -14.62 -8.93
C THR A 138 -4.70 -14.27 -10.25
N SER A 139 -5.85 -14.88 -10.57
CA SER A 139 -6.59 -14.57 -11.79
C SER A 139 -7.13 -13.14 -11.79
N VAL A 140 -7.80 -12.74 -10.71
CA VAL A 140 -8.29 -11.36 -10.54
C VAL A 140 -7.13 -10.38 -10.56
N LEU A 141 -6.10 -10.63 -9.74
CA LEU A 141 -4.93 -9.76 -9.62
C LEU A 141 -4.19 -9.60 -10.96
N CYS A 142 -4.04 -10.67 -11.73
CA CYS A 142 -3.48 -10.63 -13.07
C CYS A 142 -4.30 -9.79 -14.04
N SER A 143 -5.63 -9.83 -13.90
CA SER A 143 -6.52 -9.00 -14.72
C SER A 143 -6.46 -7.51 -14.37
N LEU A 144 -6.03 -7.15 -13.15
CA LEU A 144 -5.92 -5.75 -12.72
C LEU A 144 -4.72 -5.05 -13.34
N ALA A 145 -3.57 -5.73 -13.42
CA ALA A 145 -2.38 -5.22 -14.09
C ALA A 145 -1.38 -6.31 -14.45
N ASP A 146 -0.83 -6.23 -15.67
CA ASP A 146 0.20 -7.13 -16.20
C ASP A 146 1.44 -7.23 -15.31
N VAL A 147 1.78 -6.17 -14.58
CA VAL A 147 2.93 -6.15 -13.67
C VAL A 147 2.80 -7.22 -12.56
N ILE A 148 1.57 -7.58 -12.19
CA ILE A 148 1.32 -8.61 -11.18
C ILE A 148 1.65 -9.99 -11.72
N CYS A 149 1.31 -10.29 -12.98
CA CYS A 149 1.62 -11.58 -13.59
C CYS A 149 3.11 -11.75 -13.89
N ASN A 150 3.73 -10.67 -14.37
CA ASN A 150 5.04 -10.73 -15.02
C ASN A 150 6.21 -10.50 -14.06
N HIS A 151 5.95 -10.12 -12.80
CA HIS A 151 6.99 -9.81 -11.84
C HIS A 151 6.92 -10.69 -10.59
N GLU A 152 7.88 -11.62 -10.46
CA GLU A 152 7.95 -12.57 -9.34
C GLU A 152 7.95 -11.89 -7.97
N GLU A 153 8.77 -10.86 -7.77
CA GLU A 153 8.84 -10.15 -6.49
C GLU A 153 7.51 -9.45 -6.14
N THR A 154 6.73 -9.04 -7.14
CA THR A 154 5.39 -8.48 -6.92
C THR A 154 4.44 -9.57 -6.45
N ARG A 155 4.47 -10.75 -7.06
CA ARG A 155 3.66 -11.91 -6.61
C ARG A 155 4.02 -12.33 -5.18
N VAL A 156 5.30 -12.45 -4.87
CA VAL A 156 5.75 -12.80 -3.50
C VAL A 156 5.30 -11.75 -2.48
N PHE A 157 5.35 -10.47 -2.85
CA PHE A 157 4.80 -9.40 -2.01
C PHE A 157 3.30 -9.59 -1.77
N LEU A 158 2.51 -9.82 -2.82
CA LEU A 158 1.07 -10.01 -2.73
C LEU A 158 0.70 -11.25 -1.91
N GLU A 159 1.42 -12.36 -2.08
CA GLU A 159 1.25 -13.56 -1.27
C GLU A 159 1.51 -13.29 0.22
N ARG A 160 2.60 -12.57 0.54
CA ARG A 160 2.92 -12.22 1.92
C ARG A 160 1.88 -11.26 2.51
N THR A 161 1.41 -10.30 1.73
CA THR A 161 0.37 -9.37 2.15
C THR A 161 -0.95 -10.11 2.38
N ALA A 162 -1.39 -10.96 1.46
CA ALA A 162 -2.61 -11.76 1.63
C ALA A 162 -2.58 -12.68 2.86
N ARG A 163 -1.41 -13.24 3.20
CA ARG A 163 -1.25 -14.09 4.40
C ARG A 163 -1.31 -13.33 5.71
N SER A 164 -0.91 -12.06 5.71
CA SER A 164 -0.73 -11.27 6.94
C SER A 164 -1.75 -10.16 7.13
N ALA A 165 -2.42 -9.69 6.07
CA ALA A 165 -3.36 -8.58 6.14
C ALA A 165 -4.58 -8.92 7.00
N VAL A 166 -4.90 -8.02 7.92
CA VAL A 166 -6.03 -8.14 8.87
C VAL A 166 -6.95 -6.96 8.67
N ARG A 167 -8.25 -7.22 8.53
CA ARG A 167 -9.28 -6.19 8.48
C ARG A 167 -9.29 -5.39 9.78
N LEU A 168 -9.25 -4.07 9.65
CA LEU A 168 -9.43 -3.15 10.78
C LEU A 168 -10.93 -2.95 11.02
N VAL A 169 -11.30 -2.84 12.30
CA VAL A 169 -12.67 -2.63 12.80
C VAL A 169 -12.91 -1.16 13.07
#